data_AF-A0A6A5ZJ64-F1
#
_entry.id   AF-A0A6A5ZJ64-F1
#
_cell.length_a   1.000
_cell.length_b   1.000
_cell.length_c   1.000
_cell.angle_alpha   90.00
_cell.angle_beta   90.00
_cell.angle_gamma   90.00
#
_symmetry.space_group_name_H-M   'P 1'
#
loop_
_entity.id
_entity.type
_entity.pdbx_description
1 polymer ?
#
loop_
_entity_poly.entity_id
_entity_poly.type
_entity_poly.pdbx_seq_one_letter_code
_entity_poly.pdbx_strand_id
1 'polypeptide(L)'
;MDTAADNDARESHLQQLQLLHKKAEDNIDFVFSTLKLPRVRGALKKPRMLDLYFNPASTIAEGNPPNLQLPYLLQNFNDIQRFGSKAYQLPEQSEDMSRFIWYSGLDQDHSFSNHHRTIRYNVVLMAYCVAAFERNVPWQTHCQKGSLSFVMAFLHAWMEATFQRNKFSSRDLFISIWKDAEFDLIQFKFNADKIMRRMLRKLGDVKLPQDIQGLDHEDIGRRARLMSDDEFKEKGLVLAIQYVTHWNRMGAMMDKREEETELVSSGGIDGLMEGMDLEQPAIDLEQINWYNELPYAALHDIDRNIVPIQAEDTTDKRWMTMENVKHIADDKINDICMLLANMGL
;
A
#
# COMPACT_ATOMS: atom_id res chain seq x y z
N MET A 1 11.46 61.29 5.89
CA MET A 1 11.95 60.70 7.15
C MET A 1 11.34 59.32 7.42
N ASP A 2 10.33 58.88 6.66
CA ASP A 2 9.70 57.56 6.84
C ASP A 2 10.47 56.38 6.20
N THR A 3 11.44 56.64 5.32
CA THR A 3 12.13 55.58 4.56
C THR A 3 13.02 54.66 5.39
N ALA A 4 13.51 55.10 6.55
CA ALA A 4 14.38 54.29 7.41
C ALA A 4 13.57 53.25 8.21
N ALA A 5 12.46 53.69 8.81
CA ALA A 5 11.57 52.80 9.55
C ALA A 5 10.92 51.74 8.64
N ASP A 6 10.57 52.12 7.41
CA ASP A 6 10.02 51.19 6.42
C ASP A 6 11.06 50.14 5.98
N ASN A 7 12.33 50.52 5.85
CA ASN A 7 13.41 49.60 5.52
C ASN A 7 13.67 48.59 6.66
N ASP A 8 13.73 49.06 7.91
CA ASP A 8 13.93 48.18 9.08
C ASP A 8 12.78 47.18 9.25
N ALA A 9 11.53 47.63 9.03
CA ALA A 9 10.35 46.76 9.09
C ALA A 9 10.37 45.70 7.98
N ARG A 10 10.75 46.07 6.75
CA ARG A 10 10.89 45.13 5.64
C ARG A 10 12.00 44.11 5.89
N GLU A 11 13.15 44.55 6.39
CA GLU A 11 14.26 43.64 6.72
C GLU A 11 13.84 42.64 7.81
N SER A 12 13.16 43.11 8.85
CA SER A 12 12.61 42.25 9.91
C SER A 12 11.61 41.23 9.36
N HIS A 13 10.72 41.64 8.45
CA HIS A 13 9.78 40.74 7.80
C HIS A 13 10.49 39.68 6.95
N LEU A 14 11.47 40.07 6.13
CA LEU A 14 12.25 39.14 5.31
C LEU A 14 13.00 38.11 6.16
N GLN A 15 13.57 38.52 7.28
CA GLN A 15 14.20 37.60 8.25
C GLN A 15 13.20 36.58 8.80
N GLN A 16 11.97 36.99 9.10
CA GLN A 16 10.92 36.06 9.54
C GLN A 16 10.57 35.05 8.44
N LEU A 17 10.42 35.50 7.18
CA LEU A 17 10.13 34.61 6.05
C LEU A 17 11.26 33.59 5.82
N GLN A 18 12.52 34.00 5.97
CA GLN A 18 13.68 33.10 5.88
C GLN A 18 13.66 32.04 6.99
N LEU A 19 13.27 32.40 8.21
CA LEU A 19 13.13 31.46 9.32
C LEU A 19 12.02 30.44 9.05
N LEU A 20 10.88 30.88 8.51
CA LEU A 20 9.78 29.98 8.13
C LEU A 20 10.21 29.02 7.01
N HIS A 21 10.87 29.53 5.97
CA HIS A 21 11.40 28.70 4.90
C HIS A 21 12.35 27.62 5.41
N LYS A 22 13.33 28.01 6.22
CA LYS A 22 14.28 27.07 6.82
C LYS A 22 13.59 26.03 7.71
N LYS A 23 12.61 26.45 8.52
CA LYS A 23 11.83 25.52 9.35
C LYS A 23 11.08 24.50 8.48
N ALA A 24 10.42 24.95 7.41
CA ALA A 24 9.68 24.07 6.52
C ALA A 24 10.61 23.06 5.82
N GLU A 25 11.77 23.50 5.34
CA GLU A 25 12.80 22.65 4.75
C GLU A 25 13.32 21.60 5.76
N ASP A 26 13.73 22.04 6.95
CA ASP A 26 14.22 21.16 8.02
C ASP A 26 13.18 20.09 8.42
N ASN A 27 11.90 20.49 8.46
CA ASN A 27 10.79 19.60 8.77
C ASN A 27 10.56 18.57 7.66
N ILE A 28 10.48 18.99 6.40
CA ILE A 28 10.32 18.08 5.25
C ILE A 28 11.47 17.07 5.21
N ASP A 29 12.70 17.53 5.37
CA ASP A 29 13.88 16.68 5.38
C ASP A 29 13.84 15.65 6.52
N PHE A 30 13.45 16.09 7.72
CA PHE A 30 13.32 15.20 8.86
C PHE A 30 12.19 14.16 8.68
N VAL A 31 11.01 14.57 8.22
CA VAL A 31 9.87 13.66 7.98
C VAL A 31 10.23 12.56 6.99
N PHE A 32 10.79 12.94 5.84
CA PHE A 32 11.08 11.99 4.75
C PHE A 32 12.36 11.17 4.97
N SER A 33 13.27 11.60 5.85
CA SER A 33 14.39 10.77 6.29
C SER A 33 13.99 9.77 7.38
N THR A 34 12.98 10.11 8.19
CA THR A 34 12.44 9.23 9.25
C THR A 34 11.51 8.17 8.69
N LEU A 35 10.60 8.54 7.78
CA LEU A 35 9.64 7.62 7.18
C LEU A 35 10.30 6.77 6.10
N LYS A 36 10.19 5.45 6.24
CA LYS A 36 10.57 4.50 5.19
C LYS A 36 9.43 4.36 4.17
N LEU A 37 9.15 5.43 3.44
CA LEU A 37 8.11 5.40 2.42
C LEU A 37 8.43 4.34 1.36
N PRO A 38 7.43 3.56 0.93
CA PRO A 38 7.62 2.58 -0.12
C PRO A 38 7.98 3.30 -1.41
N ARG A 39 9.03 2.82 -2.11
CA ARG A 39 9.41 3.32 -3.44
C ARG A 39 8.50 2.71 -4.51
N VAL A 40 7.21 2.92 -4.36
CA VAL A 40 6.17 2.38 -5.24
C VAL A 40 5.45 3.55 -5.89
N ARG A 41 4.93 3.32 -7.08
CA ARG A 41 4.16 4.35 -7.77
C ARG A 41 2.90 4.70 -6.97
N GLY A 42 2.54 5.98 -6.97
CA GLY A 42 1.44 6.52 -6.17
C GLY A 42 1.79 6.76 -4.70
N ALA A 43 2.96 6.32 -4.22
CA ALA A 43 3.41 6.67 -2.88
C ALA A 43 3.82 8.15 -2.80
N LEU A 44 3.70 8.70 -1.61
CA LEU A 44 4.23 10.03 -1.31
C LEU A 44 5.73 10.07 -1.60
N LYS A 45 6.15 11.08 -2.34
CA LYS A 45 7.56 11.37 -2.64
C LYS A 45 7.99 12.58 -1.81
N LYS A 46 9.28 12.67 -1.48
CA LYS A 46 9.84 13.87 -0.87
C LYS A 46 9.66 15.02 -1.87
N PRO A 47 8.85 16.03 -1.57
CA PRO A 47 8.67 17.16 -2.47
C PRO A 47 9.86 18.12 -2.37
N ARG A 48 10.10 18.93 -3.40
CA ARG A 48 11.01 20.09 -3.29
C ARG A 48 10.24 21.27 -2.71
N MET A 49 10.94 22.23 -2.12
CA MET A 49 10.28 23.45 -1.61
C MET A 49 9.51 24.20 -2.70
N LEU A 50 10.01 24.22 -3.94
CA LEU A 50 9.27 24.77 -5.09
C LEU A 50 7.94 24.07 -5.36
N ASP A 51 7.88 22.75 -5.17
CA ASP A 51 6.65 21.98 -5.34
C ASP A 51 5.62 22.38 -4.27
N LEU A 52 6.04 22.59 -3.02
CA LEU A 52 5.15 23.06 -1.95
C LEU A 52 4.56 24.45 -2.24
N TYR A 53 5.37 25.35 -2.78
CA TYR A 53 5.02 26.77 -2.92
C TYR A 53 4.27 27.08 -4.20
N PHE A 54 4.70 26.50 -5.32
CA PHE A 54 4.25 26.92 -6.65
C PHE A 54 3.64 25.80 -7.48
N ASN A 55 3.85 24.54 -7.11
CA ASN A 55 3.29 23.39 -7.82
C ASN A 55 2.68 22.34 -6.88
N PRO A 56 1.68 22.70 -6.05
CA PRO A 56 1.14 21.78 -5.06
C PRO A 56 0.54 20.51 -5.68
N ALA A 57 0.10 20.58 -6.94
CA ALA A 57 -0.43 19.44 -7.67
C ALA A 57 0.60 18.32 -7.87
N SER A 58 1.90 18.62 -7.96
CA SER A 58 2.96 17.59 -8.08
C SER A 58 3.17 16.81 -6.78
N THR A 59 2.62 17.27 -5.66
CA THR A 59 2.71 16.60 -4.36
C THR A 59 1.56 15.60 -4.11
N ILE A 60 0.61 15.51 -5.04
CA ILE A 60 -0.55 14.61 -4.92
C ILE A 60 -0.10 13.16 -5.15
N ALA A 61 -0.42 12.30 -4.17
CA ALA A 61 -0.22 10.86 -4.26
C ALA A 61 -1.45 10.20 -4.93
N GLU A 62 -1.26 9.73 -6.17
CA GLU A 62 -2.26 8.97 -6.91
C GLU A 62 -2.56 7.65 -6.20
N GLY A 63 -3.76 7.52 -5.63
CA GLY A 63 -4.13 6.37 -4.82
C GLY A 63 -4.53 6.72 -3.39
N ASN A 64 -4.22 7.94 -2.94
CA ASN A 64 -4.67 8.47 -1.66
C ASN A 64 -5.95 9.30 -1.81
N PRO A 65 -6.89 9.24 -0.84
CA PRO A 65 -8.00 10.17 -0.76
C PRO A 65 -7.51 11.63 -0.67
N PRO A 66 -8.28 12.62 -1.16
CA PRO A 66 -7.87 14.04 -1.13
C PRO A 66 -7.53 14.57 0.28
N ASN A 67 -8.20 14.07 1.32
CA ASN A 67 -7.95 14.46 2.70
C ASN A 67 -6.76 13.73 3.35
N LEU A 68 -6.15 12.75 2.67
CA LEU A 68 -5.06 11.90 3.17
C LEU A 68 -3.78 12.09 2.33
N GLN A 69 -3.54 13.33 1.93
CA GLN A 69 -2.39 13.75 1.11
C GLN A 69 -1.23 14.23 1.97
N LEU A 70 -0.20 14.81 1.35
CA LEU A 70 0.98 15.34 2.03
C LEU A 70 0.66 16.29 3.22
N PRO A 71 -0.33 17.21 3.16
CA PRO A 71 -0.67 18.03 4.33
C PRO A 71 -1.03 17.21 5.56
N TYR A 72 -1.83 16.15 5.38
CA TYR A 72 -2.22 15.26 6.46
C TYR A 72 -1.00 14.61 7.11
N LEU A 73 -0.05 14.13 6.30
CA LEU A 73 1.20 13.55 6.80
C LEU A 73 1.97 14.52 7.69
N LEU A 74 2.16 15.75 7.23
CA LEU A 74 2.99 16.74 7.92
C LEU A 74 2.32 17.19 9.23
N GLN A 75 1.02 17.41 9.21
CA GLN A 75 0.25 17.83 10.39
C GLN A 75 0.12 16.71 11.43
N ASN A 76 0.04 15.45 11.00
CA ASN A 76 -0.16 14.30 11.89
C ASN A 76 1.12 13.46 12.08
N PHE A 77 2.27 13.98 11.66
CA PHE A 77 3.54 13.22 11.67
C PHE A 77 3.86 12.67 13.06
N ASN A 78 3.69 13.49 14.10
CA ASN A 78 4.02 13.10 15.46
C ASN A 78 3.17 11.90 15.92
N ASP A 79 1.87 11.92 15.64
CA ASP A 79 1.00 10.81 16.01
C ASP A 79 1.28 9.56 15.16
N ILE A 80 1.53 9.72 13.85
CA ILE A 80 1.94 8.61 12.98
C ILE A 80 3.22 7.95 13.52
N GLN A 81 4.23 8.74 13.93
CA GLN A 81 5.47 8.23 14.53
C GLN A 81 5.25 7.62 15.92
N ARG A 82 4.33 8.16 16.71
CA ARG A 82 3.95 7.58 18.00
C ARG A 82 3.43 6.15 17.83
N PHE A 83 2.75 5.85 16.73
CA PHE A 83 2.35 4.49 16.35
C PHE A 83 3.41 3.72 15.53
N GLY A 84 4.63 4.24 15.41
CA GLY A 84 5.71 3.60 14.66
C GLY A 84 5.40 3.45 13.17
N SER A 85 4.54 4.32 12.62
CA SER A 85 4.03 4.24 11.23
C SER A 85 3.31 2.93 10.90
N LYS A 86 2.68 2.30 11.90
CA LYS A 86 1.93 1.04 11.75
C LYS A 86 0.45 1.20 11.98
N ALA A 87 -0.35 0.40 11.27
CA ALA A 87 -1.78 0.37 11.46
C ALA A 87 -2.11 -0.56 12.64
N TYR A 88 -2.98 -0.09 13.53
CA TYR A 88 -3.51 -0.85 14.66
C TYR A 88 -5.03 -0.73 14.77
N GLN A 89 -5.66 -1.75 15.32
CA GLN A 89 -7.07 -1.74 15.74
C GLN A 89 -7.26 -1.11 17.14
N LEU A 90 -6.39 -0.15 17.50
CA LEU A 90 -6.47 0.54 18.78
C LEU A 90 -7.45 1.72 18.69
N PRO A 91 -8.28 1.96 19.72
CA PRO A 91 -9.17 3.13 19.78
C PRO A 91 -8.42 4.47 19.73
N GLU A 92 -7.18 4.51 20.23
CA GLU A 92 -6.34 5.72 20.25
C GLU A 92 -5.80 6.08 18.86
N GLN A 93 -5.73 5.12 17.94
CA GLN A 93 -5.37 5.40 16.55
C GLN A 93 -6.66 5.72 15.78
N SER A 94 -6.83 6.98 15.39
CA SER A 94 -8.00 7.40 14.60
C SER A 94 -8.14 6.60 13.30
N GLU A 95 -9.36 6.45 12.82
CA GLU A 95 -9.63 5.75 11.56
C GLU A 95 -8.92 6.43 10.38
N ASP A 96 -8.91 7.77 10.31
CA ASP A 96 -8.20 8.51 9.26
C ASP A 96 -6.69 8.25 9.26
N MET A 97 -6.08 8.04 10.45
CA MET A 97 -4.67 7.70 10.52
C MET A 97 -4.41 6.27 10.03
N SER A 98 -5.27 5.33 10.42
CA SER A 98 -5.21 3.98 9.86
C SER A 98 -5.39 4.00 8.35
N ARG A 99 -6.39 4.74 7.84
CA ARG A 99 -6.60 4.95 6.40
C ARG A 99 -5.33 5.47 5.76
N PHE A 100 -4.75 6.54 6.28
CA PHE A 100 -3.52 7.12 5.74
C PHE A 100 -2.39 6.09 5.66
N ILE A 101 -2.17 5.29 6.70
CA ILE A 101 -1.14 4.24 6.74
C ILE A 101 -1.40 3.15 5.67
N TRP A 102 -2.65 2.69 5.55
CA TRP A 102 -3.05 1.69 4.54
C TRP A 102 -2.87 2.19 3.10
N TYR A 103 -3.33 3.42 2.82
CA TYR A 103 -3.25 4.04 1.49
C TYR A 103 -1.81 4.35 1.08
N SER A 104 -1.02 4.93 1.98
CA SER A 104 0.38 5.29 1.71
C SER A 104 1.34 4.09 1.71
N GLY A 105 0.90 2.93 2.21
CA GLY A 105 1.73 1.73 2.32
C GLY A 105 2.90 1.89 3.31
N LEU A 106 2.73 2.72 4.34
CA LEU A 106 3.72 2.89 5.40
C LEU A 106 3.98 1.60 6.17
N ASP A 107 2.94 0.82 6.39
CA ASP A 107 3.01 -0.48 7.03
C ASP A 107 3.02 -1.60 5.98
N GLN A 108 4.13 -2.33 5.90
CA GLN A 108 4.29 -3.42 4.92
C GLN A 108 3.38 -4.61 5.22
N ASP A 109 2.87 -4.72 6.45
CA ASP A 109 1.95 -5.75 6.88
C ASP A 109 0.48 -5.30 6.74
N HIS A 110 0.24 -3.99 6.57
CA HIS A 110 -1.09 -3.38 6.40
C HIS A 110 -1.09 -2.37 5.25
N SER A 111 -1.19 -2.88 4.03
CA SER A 111 -1.25 -2.08 2.82
C SER A 111 -2.09 -2.78 1.75
N PHE A 112 -2.60 -2.00 0.79
CA PHE A 112 -3.19 -2.55 -0.42
C PHE A 112 -2.16 -2.78 -1.54
N SER A 113 -0.89 -2.40 -1.32
CA SER A 113 0.14 -2.49 -2.35
C SER A 113 0.59 -3.93 -2.58
N ASN A 114 0.56 -4.35 -3.85
CA ASN A 114 1.10 -5.63 -4.30
C ASN A 114 2.64 -5.72 -4.25
N HIS A 115 3.34 -4.62 -3.95
CA HIS A 115 4.78 -4.61 -3.78
C HIS A 115 5.19 -5.32 -2.48
N HIS A 116 4.34 -5.20 -1.45
CA HIS A 116 4.58 -5.84 -0.17
C HIS A 116 4.28 -7.34 -0.26
N ARG A 117 5.27 -8.12 0.15
CA ARG A 117 5.20 -9.59 0.04
C ARG A 117 4.16 -10.18 0.98
N THR A 118 4.06 -9.68 2.21
CA THR A 118 3.02 -10.05 3.18
C THR A 118 1.64 -9.93 2.57
N ILE A 119 1.38 -8.81 1.88
CA ILE A 119 0.09 -8.55 1.22
C ILE A 119 -0.17 -9.57 0.11
N ARG A 120 0.79 -9.78 -0.81
CA ARG A 120 0.63 -10.78 -1.89
C ARG A 120 0.29 -12.18 -1.36
N TYR A 121 0.90 -12.58 -0.25
CA TYR A 121 0.63 -13.88 0.36
C TYR A 121 -0.77 -13.98 0.93
N ASN A 122 -1.21 -12.95 1.67
CA ASN A 122 -2.57 -12.87 2.16
C ASN A 122 -3.56 -12.94 0.98
N VAL A 123 -3.37 -12.14 -0.06
CA VAL A 123 -4.27 -12.12 -1.24
C VAL A 123 -4.35 -13.49 -1.91
N VAL A 124 -3.24 -14.22 -2.10
CA VAL A 124 -3.27 -15.57 -2.69
C VAL A 124 -4.06 -16.55 -1.82
N LEU A 125 -3.82 -16.57 -0.51
CA LEU A 125 -4.53 -17.47 0.40
C LEU A 125 -6.01 -17.11 0.51
N MET A 126 -6.33 -15.82 0.54
CA MET A 126 -7.70 -15.31 0.56
C MET A 126 -8.45 -15.68 -0.71
N ALA A 127 -7.82 -15.50 -1.88
CA ALA A 127 -8.37 -15.91 -3.17
C ALA A 127 -8.64 -17.43 -3.19
N TYR A 128 -7.76 -18.24 -2.62
CA TYR A 128 -8.00 -19.68 -2.45
C TYR A 128 -9.19 -19.98 -1.53
N CYS A 129 -9.30 -19.35 -0.34
CA CYS A 129 -10.46 -19.55 0.55
C CYS A 129 -11.78 -19.14 -0.14
N VAL A 130 -11.81 -18.04 -0.91
CA VAL A 130 -13.00 -17.64 -1.69
C VAL A 130 -13.32 -18.67 -2.76
N ALA A 131 -12.33 -19.14 -3.53
CA ALA A 131 -12.53 -20.18 -4.53
C ALA A 131 -13.10 -21.48 -3.92
N ALA A 132 -12.62 -21.86 -2.73
CA ALA A 132 -13.11 -23.03 -2.00
C ALA A 132 -14.56 -22.83 -1.50
N PHE A 133 -14.86 -21.65 -0.96
CA PHE A 133 -16.22 -21.28 -0.54
C PHE A 133 -17.22 -21.35 -1.69
N GLU A 134 -16.88 -20.77 -2.84
CA GLU A 134 -17.73 -20.76 -4.05
C GLU A 134 -18.01 -22.16 -4.62
N ARG A 135 -17.19 -23.15 -4.26
CA ARG A 135 -17.39 -24.57 -4.58
C ARG A 135 -18.13 -25.38 -3.53
N ASN A 136 -18.48 -24.78 -2.39
CA ASN A 136 -18.93 -25.51 -1.20
C ASN A 136 -17.91 -26.53 -0.66
N VAL A 137 -16.61 -26.33 -0.94
CA VAL A 137 -15.54 -27.08 -0.28
C VAL A 137 -15.40 -26.54 1.15
N PRO A 138 -15.11 -27.38 2.17
CA PRO A 138 -14.99 -26.96 3.58
C PRO A 138 -13.85 -25.95 3.84
N TRP A 139 -14.05 -24.69 3.46
CA TRP A 139 -13.10 -23.58 3.62
C TRP A 139 -12.87 -23.22 5.10
N GLN A 140 -13.82 -23.56 5.99
CA GLN A 140 -13.71 -23.35 7.43
C GLN A 140 -12.59 -24.19 8.07
N THR A 141 -12.08 -25.21 7.37
CA THR A 141 -10.88 -25.94 7.81
C THR A 141 -9.60 -25.13 7.62
N HIS A 142 -9.65 -24.08 6.79
CA HIS A 142 -8.50 -23.25 6.42
C HIS A 142 -8.56 -21.86 7.06
N CYS A 143 -9.77 -21.32 7.24
CA CYS A 143 -10.01 -19.95 7.65
C CYS A 143 -10.66 -19.91 9.06
N GLN A 144 -10.39 -18.89 9.88
CA GLN A 144 -11.06 -18.74 11.18
C GLN A 144 -12.59 -18.54 10.99
N LYS A 145 -13.41 -19.04 11.92
CA LYS A 145 -14.87 -18.93 11.82
C LYS A 145 -15.29 -17.45 11.79
N GLY A 146 -16.08 -17.06 10.80
CA GLY A 146 -16.55 -15.68 10.65
C GLY A 146 -15.62 -14.77 9.84
N SER A 147 -14.42 -15.23 9.45
CA SER A 147 -13.46 -14.42 8.71
C SER A 147 -13.78 -14.21 7.23
N LEU A 148 -14.78 -14.88 6.65
CA LEU A 148 -15.04 -14.83 5.21
C LEU A 148 -15.42 -13.43 4.72
N SER A 149 -16.24 -12.68 5.47
CA SER A 149 -16.59 -11.30 5.11
C SER A 149 -15.37 -10.39 5.12
N PHE A 150 -14.48 -10.56 6.11
CA PHE A 150 -13.20 -9.86 6.18
C PHE A 150 -12.30 -10.19 4.97
N VAL A 151 -12.20 -11.48 4.62
CA VAL A 151 -11.44 -11.98 3.47
C VAL A 151 -11.95 -11.39 2.15
N MET A 152 -13.26 -11.43 1.91
CA MET A 152 -13.86 -10.89 0.68
C MET A 152 -13.72 -9.37 0.60
N ALA A 153 -13.95 -8.66 1.72
CA ALA A 153 -13.77 -7.21 1.78
C ALA A 153 -12.33 -6.80 1.46
N PHE A 154 -11.33 -7.53 1.98
CA PHE A 154 -9.92 -7.26 1.67
C PHE A 154 -9.60 -7.49 0.19
N LEU A 155 -10.09 -8.58 -0.41
CA LEU A 155 -9.86 -8.85 -1.83
C LEU A 155 -10.47 -7.75 -2.71
N HIS A 156 -11.68 -7.30 -2.41
CA HIS A 156 -12.32 -6.20 -3.14
C HIS A 156 -11.52 -4.89 -2.99
N ALA A 157 -11.09 -4.55 -1.77
CA ALA A 157 -10.25 -3.39 -1.51
C ALA A 157 -8.91 -3.45 -2.25
N TRP A 158 -8.25 -4.62 -2.26
CA TRP A 158 -6.99 -4.84 -2.96
C TRP A 158 -7.14 -4.74 -4.49
N MET A 159 -8.23 -5.28 -5.06
CA MET A 159 -8.53 -5.12 -6.48
C MET A 159 -8.82 -3.65 -6.83
N GLU A 160 -9.63 -2.95 -6.03
CA GLU A 160 -9.89 -1.52 -6.22
C GLU A 160 -8.56 -0.72 -6.21
N ALA A 161 -7.66 -1.00 -5.27
CA ALA A 161 -6.34 -0.37 -5.19
C ALA A 161 -5.47 -0.62 -6.43
N THR A 162 -5.59 -1.81 -7.04
CA THR A 162 -4.76 -2.21 -8.18
C THR A 162 -5.29 -1.63 -9.50
N PHE A 163 -6.59 -1.36 -9.61
CA PHE A 163 -7.27 -1.04 -10.89
C PHE A 163 -7.96 0.30 -10.96
N GLN A 164 -8.45 0.78 -9.82
CA GLN A 164 -9.32 1.92 -9.70
C GLN A 164 -8.77 2.81 -8.60
N ARG A 165 -7.51 3.26 -8.76
CA ARG A 165 -6.74 4.01 -7.74
C ARG A 165 -7.43 5.27 -7.25
N ASN A 166 -8.30 5.86 -8.07
CA ASN A 166 -9.09 7.04 -7.74
C ASN A 166 -10.44 6.73 -7.07
N LYS A 167 -10.79 5.46 -6.85
CA LYS A 167 -11.96 5.04 -6.09
C LYS A 167 -11.56 4.49 -4.74
N PHE A 168 -12.30 4.85 -3.70
CA PHE A 168 -11.93 4.56 -2.31
C PHE A 168 -12.97 3.72 -1.58
N SER A 169 -14.07 3.38 -2.23
CA SER A 169 -15.26 2.79 -1.60
C SER A 169 -14.99 1.44 -0.95
N SER A 170 -14.31 0.54 -1.65
CA SER A 170 -14.03 -0.81 -1.17
C SER A 170 -12.92 -0.78 -0.13
N ARG A 171 -11.93 0.09 -0.33
CA ARG A 171 -10.81 0.30 0.61
C ARG A 171 -11.26 0.89 1.94
N ASP A 172 -12.08 1.94 1.90
CA ASP A 172 -12.65 2.56 3.11
C ASP A 172 -13.58 1.58 3.85
N LEU A 173 -14.43 0.85 3.12
CA LEU A 173 -15.28 -0.19 3.72
C LEU A 173 -14.45 -1.27 4.41
N PHE A 174 -13.37 -1.75 3.77
CA PHE A 174 -12.49 -2.74 4.39
C PHE A 174 -11.81 -2.19 5.65
N ILE A 175 -11.31 -0.95 5.63
CA ILE A 175 -10.62 -0.37 6.79
C ILE A 175 -11.58 -0.23 7.98
N SER A 176 -12.82 0.18 7.73
CA SER A 176 -13.87 0.21 8.76
C SER A 176 -14.15 -1.20 9.32
N ILE A 177 -14.32 -2.20 8.46
CA ILE A 177 -14.48 -3.61 8.90
C ILE A 177 -13.26 -4.07 9.69
N TRP A 178 -12.05 -3.79 9.23
CA TRP A 178 -10.80 -4.20 9.89
C TRP A 178 -10.65 -3.53 11.25
N LYS A 179 -11.02 -2.25 11.41
CA LYS A 179 -10.94 -1.57 12.71
C LYS A 179 -11.78 -2.25 13.78
N ASP A 180 -12.96 -2.74 13.42
CA ASP A 180 -13.91 -3.36 14.34
C ASP A 180 -13.82 -4.89 14.39
N ALA A 181 -13.01 -5.50 13.51
CA ALA A 181 -12.90 -6.96 13.41
C ALA A 181 -12.07 -7.57 14.54
N GLU A 182 -12.42 -8.80 14.90
CA GLU A 182 -11.55 -9.70 15.67
C GLU A 182 -10.38 -10.25 14.84
N PHE A 183 -10.39 -9.96 13.53
CA PHE A 183 -9.45 -10.48 12.56
C PHE A 183 -8.44 -9.44 12.08
N ASP A 184 -7.24 -9.89 11.75
CA ASP A 184 -6.13 -9.12 11.21
C ASP A 184 -5.40 -9.93 10.13
N LEU A 185 -4.54 -9.29 9.33
CA LEU A 185 -3.75 -9.95 8.30
C LEU A 185 -2.69 -10.89 8.88
N ILE A 186 -2.32 -11.93 8.13
CA ILE A 186 -1.23 -12.82 8.52
C ILE A 186 0.08 -12.08 8.33
N GLN A 187 0.86 -11.96 9.40
CA GLN A 187 2.26 -11.53 9.35
C GLN A 187 3.18 -12.74 9.15
N PHE A 188 3.91 -12.77 8.04
CA PHE A 188 4.76 -13.91 7.69
C PHE A 188 6.17 -13.77 8.28
N LYS A 189 6.37 -14.32 9.48
CA LYS A 189 7.71 -14.47 10.08
C LYS A 189 8.61 -15.36 9.20
N PHE A 190 9.94 -15.28 9.36
CA PHE A 190 10.96 -15.86 8.46
C PHE A 190 10.66 -17.26 7.89
N ASN A 191 10.26 -18.21 8.73
CA ASN A 191 9.96 -19.58 8.30
C ASN A 191 8.71 -19.66 7.41
N ALA A 192 7.65 -18.93 7.76
CA ALA A 192 6.41 -18.86 6.99
C ALA A 192 6.66 -18.25 5.61
N ASP A 193 7.45 -17.18 5.56
CA ASP A 193 7.84 -16.54 4.31
C ASP A 193 8.64 -17.49 3.41
N LYS A 194 9.55 -18.31 3.98
CA LYS A 194 10.28 -19.33 3.20
C LYS A 194 9.33 -20.38 2.59
N ILE A 195 8.31 -20.82 3.33
CA ILE A 195 7.29 -21.77 2.86
C ILE A 195 6.52 -21.15 1.70
N MET A 196 5.98 -19.93 1.88
CA MET A 196 5.22 -19.24 0.84
C MET A 196 6.05 -19.00 -0.42
N ARG A 197 7.32 -18.58 -0.30
CA ARG A 197 8.22 -18.42 -1.46
C ARG A 197 8.40 -19.72 -2.25
N ARG A 198 8.64 -20.82 -1.55
CA ARG A 198 8.80 -22.13 -2.18
C ARG A 198 7.53 -22.55 -2.89
N MET A 199 6.39 -22.38 -2.23
CA MET A 199 5.07 -22.72 -2.75
C MET A 199 4.74 -21.92 -4.02
N LEU A 200 4.86 -20.59 -3.98
CA LEU A 200 4.60 -19.73 -5.15
C LEU A 200 5.53 -20.05 -6.32
N ARG A 201 6.81 -20.34 -6.06
CA ARG A 201 7.76 -20.72 -7.11
C ARG A 201 7.37 -22.04 -7.77
N LYS A 202 7.00 -23.05 -7.00
CA LYS A 202 6.63 -24.36 -7.53
C LYS A 202 5.32 -24.32 -8.31
N LEU A 203 4.35 -23.55 -7.82
CA LEU A 203 2.99 -23.52 -8.38
C LEU A 203 2.81 -22.49 -9.49
N GLY A 204 3.67 -21.48 -9.58
CA GLY A 204 3.56 -20.41 -10.57
C GLY A 204 3.62 -20.89 -12.02
N ASP A 205 4.37 -21.98 -12.27
CA ASP A 205 4.56 -22.54 -13.62
C ASP A 205 3.56 -23.65 -13.97
N VAL A 206 2.71 -24.06 -13.01
CA VAL A 206 1.71 -25.11 -13.24
C VAL A 206 0.60 -24.57 -14.13
N LYS A 207 0.32 -25.28 -15.23
CA LYS A 207 -0.76 -24.94 -16.15
C LYS A 207 -2.11 -25.45 -15.62
N LEU A 208 -3.12 -24.58 -15.66
CA LEU A 208 -4.50 -24.98 -15.39
C LEU A 208 -5.10 -25.75 -16.59
N PRO A 209 -6.18 -26.51 -16.39
CA PRO A 209 -6.95 -27.13 -17.47
C PRO A 209 -7.37 -26.11 -18.56
N GLN A 210 -7.36 -26.53 -19.84
CA GLN A 210 -7.57 -25.63 -21.00
C GLN A 210 -8.95 -24.97 -21.01
N ASP A 211 -9.97 -25.69 -20.55
CA ASP A 211 -11.35 -25.25 -20.39
C ASP A 211 -11.49 -24.06 -19.42
N ILE A 212 -10.54 -23.90 -18.49
CA ILE A 212 -10.53 -22.80 -17.51
C ILE A 212 -9.57 -21.66 -17.91
N GLN A 213 -8.74 -21.86 -18.93
CA GLN A 213 -7.79 -20.84 -19.41
C GLN A 213 -8.46 -19.75 -20.26
N GLY A 214 -9.53 -20.09 -20.99
CA GLY A 214 -10.27 -19.13 -21.83
C GLY A 214 -11.31 -18.30 -21.09
N LEU A 215 -11.45 -18.50 -19.78
CA LEU A 215 -12.44 -17.79 -18.97
C LEU A 215 -11.88 -16.49 -18.44
N ASP A 216 -12.81 -15.57 -18.21
CA ASP A 216 -12.52 -14.32 -17.56
C ASP A 216 -11.76 -14.55 -16.25
N HIS A 217 -10.58 -13.95 -16.15
CA HIS A 217 -9.73 -14.04 -14.97
C HIS A 217 -10.30 -13.27 -13.79
N GLU A 218 -11.32 -12.44 -14.00
CA GLU A 218 -11.94 -11.62 -12.96
C GLU A 218 -12.83 -12.43 -11.99
N ASP A 219 -13.36 -13.58 -12.40
CA ASP A 219 -14.26 -14.41 -11.56
C ASP A 219 -13.60 -15.72 -11.13
N ILE A 220 -12.86 -15.67 -10.03
CA ILE A 220 -12.23 -16.86 -9.44
C ILE A 220 -13.26 -17.92 -9.03
N GLY A 221 -14.46 -17.51 -8.59
CA GLY A 221 -15.52 -18.41 -8.13
C GLY A 221 -16.08 -19.25 -9.27
N ARG A 222 -16.35 -18.62 -10.42
CA ARG A 222 -16.81 -19.31 -11.63
C ARG A 222 -15.77 -20.30 -12.14
N ARG A 223 -14.49 -19.91 -12.18
CA ARG A 223 -13.39 -20.81 -12.58
C ARG A 223 -13.26 -21.98 -11.62
N ALA A 224 -13.38 -21.70 -10.32
CA ALA A 224 -13.35 -22.73 -9.29
C ALA A 224 -14.49 -23.73 -9.50
N ARG A 225 -15.75 -23.28 -9.67
CA ARG A 225 -16.93 -24.15 -9.87
C ARG A 225 -16.83 -25.13 -11.04
N LEU A 226 -16.03 -24.85 -12.05
CA LEU A 226 -15.88 -25.70 -13.23
C LEU A 226 -14.89 -26.85 -13.04
N MET A 227 -14.07 -26.82 -11.99
CA MET A 227 -13.15 -27.90 -11.65
C MET A 227 -13.92 -29.09 -11.07
N SER A 228 -13.42 -30.31 -11.21
CA SER A 228 -13.82 -31.41 -10.32
C SER A 228 -13.25 -31.21 -8.90
N ASP A 229 -13.74 -31.98 -7.92
CA ASP A 229 -13.22 -31.88 -6.54
C ASP A 229 -11.75 -32.28 -6.45
N ASP A 230 -11.34 -33.32 -7.17
CA ASP A 230 -9.94 -33.75 -7.25
C ASP A 230 -9.07 -32.71 -7.95
N GLU A 231 -9.54 -32.12 -9.05
CA GLU A 231 -8.81 -31.04 -9.72
C GLU A 231 -8.69 -29.80 -8.85
N PHE A 232 -9.74 -29.41 -8.11
CA PHE A 232 -9.66 -28.27 -7.22
C PHE A 232 -8.73 -28.56 -6.04
N LYS A 233 -8.78 -29.78 -5.52
CA LYS A 233 -7.83 -30.24 -4.50
C LYS A 233 -6.40 -30.16 -5.01
N GLU A 234 -6.11 -30.50 -6.27
CA GLU A 234 -4.75 -30.43 -6.81
C GLU A 234 -4.34 -28.99 -7.19
N LYS A 235 -5.23 -28.25 -7.87
CA LYS A 235 -4.91 -27.01 -8.61
C LYS A 235 -5.63 -25.75 -8.12
N GLY A 236 -6.45 -25.82 -7.08
CA GLY A 236 -7.17 -24.65 -6.54
C GLY A 236 -6.23 -23.53 -6.10
N LEU A 237 -5.05 -23.86 -5.56
CA LEU A 237 -4.04 -22.86 -5.21
C LEU A 237 -3.32 -22.28 -6.43
N VAL A 238 -3.10 -23.09 -7.48
CA VAL A 238 -2.59 -22.61 -8.77
C VAL A 238 -3.59 -21.61 -9.37
N LEU A 239 -4.89 -21.90 -9.29
CA LEU A 239 -5.96 -20.99 -9.72
C LEU A 239 -5.85 -19.63 -9.00
N ALA A 240 -5.71 -19.63 -7.68
CA ALA A 240 -5.53 -18.42 -6.88
C ALA A 240 -4.26 -17.63 -7.25
N ILE A 241 -3.13 -18.32 -7.48
CA ILE A 241 -1.88 -17.67 -7.90
C ILE A 241 -2.03 -17.02 -9.27
N GLN A 242 -2.63 -17.72 -10.23
CA GLN A 242 -2.86 -17.17 -11.57
C GLN A 242 -3.84 -15.99 -11.54
N TYR A 243 -4.87 -16.05 -10.71
CA TYR A 243 -5.78 -14.94 -10.45
C TYR A 243 -5.01 -13.70 -9.98
N VAL A 244 -4.24 -13.80 -8.88
CA VAL A 244 -3.46 -12.68 -8.35
C VAL A 244 -2.42 -12.18 -9.35
N THR A 245 -1.80 -13.08 -10.11
CA THR A 245 -0.84 -12.71 -11.17
C THR A 245 -1.50 -11.93 -12.30
N HIS A 246 -2.72 -12.30 -12.70
CA HIS A 246 -3.49 -11.57 -13.70
C HIS A 246 -3.75 -10.13 -13.23
N TRP A 247 -4.31 -9.96 -12.04
CA TRP A 247 -4.57 -8.63 -11.45
C TRP A 247 -3.27 -7.81 -11.29
N ASN A 248 -2.15 -8.42 -10.93
CA ASN A 248 -0.87 -7.69 -10.89
C ASN A 248 -0.40 -7.22 -12.27
N ARG A 249 -0.52 -8.04 -13.31
CA ARG A 249 -0.14 -7.67 -14.68
C ARG A 249 -1.02 -6.57 -15.24
N MET A 250 -2.32 -6.70 -15.01
CA MET A 250 -3.31 -5.75 -15.46
C MET A 250 -3.11 -4.38 -14.77
N GLY A 251 -2.76 -4.35 -13.47
CA GLY A 251 -2.33 -3.12 -12.77
C GLY A 251 -1.05 -2.51 -13.37
N ALA A 252 -0.02 -3.33 -13.65
CA ALA A 252 1.22 -2.85 -14.25
C ALA A 252 1.04 -2.32 -15.69
N MET A 253 0.06 -2.84 -16.44
CA MET A 253 -0.29 -2.31 -17.76
C MET A 253 -1.00 -0.97 -17.68
N MET A 254 -1.90 -0.79 -16.69
CA MET A 254 -2.53 0.50 -16.41
C MET A 254 -1.49 1.54 -16.03
N ASP A 255 -0.54 1.15 -15.16
CA ASP A 255 0.61 1.98 -14.82
C ASP A 255 1.35 2.45 -16.08
N LYS A 256 1.82 1.51 -16.89
CA LYS A 256 2.58 1.86 -18.09
C LYS A 256 1.82 2.82 -19.02
N ARG A 257 0.51 2.63 -19.17
CA ARG A 257 -0.34 3.48 -20.02
C ARG A 257 -0.48 4.91 -19.49
N GLU A 258 -0.63 5.06 -18.18
CA GLU A 258 -0.69 6.38 -17.53
C GLU A 258 0.66 7.11 -17.63
N GLU A 259 1.78 6.42 -17.39
CA GLU A 259 3.13 6.97 -17.57
C GLU A 259 3.35 7.48 -19.02
N GLU A 260 2.93 6.70 -20.01
CA GLU A 260 2.97 7.11 -21.42
C GLU A 260 2.08 8.34 -21.68
N THR A 261 0.95 8.47 -20.98
CA THR A 261 0.05 9.62 -21.11
C THR A 261 0.64 10.88 -20.47
N GLU A 262 1.24 10.75 -19.28
CA GLU A 262 1.92 11.84 -18.57
C GLU A 262 3.11 12.38 -19.37
N LEU A 263 3.94 11.51 -19.95
CA LEU A 263 5.08 11.90 -20.79
C LEU A 263 4.65 12.69 -22.03
N VAL A 264 3.51 12.31 -22.62
CA VAL A 264 2.94 13.05 -23.76
C VAL A 264 2.37 14.40 -23.32
N SER A 265 1.71 14.48 -22.15
CA SER A 265 1.15 15.74 -21.66
C SER A 265 2.19 16.73 -21.13
N SER A 266 3.30 16.25 -20.57
CA SER A 266 4.37 17.08 -19.99
C SER A 266 5.39 17.57 -21.03
N GLY A 267 5.18 17.29 -22.32
CA GLY A 267 6.03 17.85 -23.37
C GLY A 267 7.46 17.31 -23.39
N GLY A 268 7.73 16.14 -22.81
CA GLY A 268 8.95 15.33 -22.98
C GLY A 268 10.31 15.92 -22.55
N ILE A 269 10.41 17.24 -22.35
CA ILE A 269 11.69 17.93 -22.11
C ILE A 269 11.94 18.16 -20.62
N ASP A 270 10.91 18.45 -19.82
CA ASP A 270 11.09 18.79 -18.41
C ASP A 270 11.60 17.61 -17.56
N GLY A 271 11.21 16.37 -17.89
CA GLY A 271 11.69 15.16 -17.20
C GLY A 271 13.16 14.79 -17.50
N LEU A 272 13.73 15.26 -18.62
CA LEU A 272 15.15 15.03 -18.96
C LEU A 272 16.10 15.98 -18.23
N MET A 273 15.59 17.10 -17.68
CA MET A 273 16.41 18.08 -16.95
C MET A 273 16.46 17.83 -15.44
N GLU A 274 15.72 16.85 -14.90
CA GLU A 274 15.66 16.53 -13.45
C GLU A 274 16.99 16.07 -12.81
N GLY A 275 18.06 15.92 -13.61
CA GLY A 275 19.41 15.59 -13.13
C GLY A 275 20.49 16.61 -13.50
N MET A 276 20.13 17.74 -14.12
CA MET A 276 21.07 18.84 -14.32
C MET A 276 21.00 19.73 -13.09
N ASP A 277 22.14 19.90 -12.40
CA ASP A 277 22.34 20.89 -11.32
C ASP A 277 22.20 22.32 -11.87
N LEU A 278 21.02 22.66 -12.36
CA LEU A 278 20.63 24.03 -12.62
C LEU A 278 20.51 24.69 -11.25
N GLU A 279 21.24 25.78 -11.07
CA GLU A 279 21.10 26.63 -9.89
C GLU A 279 19.60 26.87 -9.66
N GLN A 280 19.10 26.41 -8.50
CA GLN A 280 17.69 26.57 -8.19
C GLN A 280 17.37 28.07 -8.26
N PRO A 281 16.33 28.47 -9.01
CA PRO A 281 15.97 29.87 -9.09
C PRO A 281 15.74 30.39 -7.68
N ALA A 282 16.31 31.57 -7.37
CA ALA A 282 16.12 32.19 -6.07
C ALA A 282 14.62 32.34 -5.78
N ILE A 283 14.15 31.74 -4.68
CA ILE A 283 12.74 31.78 -4.29
C ILE A 283 12.46 33.15 -3.66
N ASP A 284 11.55 33.91 -4.27
CA ASP A 284 11.03 35.14 -3.68
C ASP A 284 10.02 34.77 -2.56
N LEU A 285 10.49 34.77 -1.32
CA LEU A 285 9.70 34.37 -0.16
C LEU A 285 8.52 35.31 0.13
N GLU A 286 8.58 36.56 -0.34
CA GLU A 286 7.49 37.55 -0.19
C GLU A 286 6.27 37.16 -1.05
N GLN A 287 6.45 36.34 -2.09
CA GLN A 287 5.37 35.87 -2.98
C GLN A 287 4.68 34.60 -2.48
N ILE A 288 5.23 33.93 -1.47
CA ILE A 288 4.67 32.67 -0.96
C ILE A 288 3.45 32.98 -0.11
N ASN A 289 2.31 32.35 -0.44
CA ASN A 289 1.17 32.34 0.45
C ASN A 289 1.36 31.30 1.57
N TRP A 290 1.95 31.72 2.68
CA TRP A 290 2.21 30.88 3.87
C TRP A 290 0.94 30.37 4.56
N TYR A 291 -0.22 30.93 4.23
CA TYR A 291 -1.52 30.48 4.74
C TYR A 291 -2.15 29.37 3.88
N ASN A 292 -1.55 29.04 2.74
CA ASN A 292 -1.94 27.86 2.00
C ASN A 292 -1.67 26.60 2.84
N GLU A 293 -2.50 25.57 2.63
CA GLU A 293 -2.49 24.35 3.42
C GLU A 293 -1.12 23.67 3.46
N LEU A 294 -0.44 23.52 2.31
CA LEU A 294 0.85 22.84 2.21
C LEU A 294 2.01 23.57 2.92
N PRO A 295 2.29 24.85 2.62
CA PRO A 295 3.30 25.61 3.37
C PRO A 295 3.00 25.64 4.87
N TYR A 296 1.74 25.84 5.25
CA TYR A 296 1.32 25.84 6.65
C TYR A 296 1.56 24.47 7.31
N ALA A 297 1.20 23.37 6.64
CA ALA A 297 1.43 22.01 7.13
C ALA A 297 2.92 21.71 7.32
N ALA A 298 3.80 22.18 6.42
CA ALA A 298 5.25 22.01 6.53
C ALA A 298 5.85 22.75 7.75
N LEU A 299 5.17 23.77 8.27
CA LEU A 299 5.58 24.50 9.46
C LEU A 299 5.10 23.87 10.78
N HIS A 300 4.33 22.79 10.72
CA HIS A 300 3.84 22.09 11.91
C HIS A 300 5.02 21.67 12.81
N ASP A 301 4.87 21.81 14.13
CA ASP A 301 5.91 21.43 15.06
C ASP A 301 6.11 19.91 15.07
N ILE A 302 7.37 19.48 14.91
CA ILE A 302 7.75 18.08 14.88
C ILE A 302 8.55 17.74 16.13
N ASP A 303 8.08 16.76 16.89
CA ASP A 303 8.85 16.17 17.97
C ASP A 303 9.83 15.13 17.40
N ARG A 304 11.12 15.44 17.50
CA ARG A 304 12.20 14.57 16.98
C ARG A 304 12.56 13.43 17.93
N ASN A 305 12.00 13.41 19.14
CA ASN A 305 12.33 12.44 20.20
C ASN A 305 11.19 11.46 20.48
N ILE A 306 10.25 11.31 19.55
CA ILE A 306 9.11 10.41 19.70
C ILE A 306 9.60 8.98 19.83
N VAL A 307 9.18 8.33 20.91
CA VAL A 307 9.36 6.90 21.12
C VAL A 307 8.07 6.21 20.69
N PRO A 308 8.11 5.32 19.67
CA PRO A 308 6.94 4.58 19.25
C PRO A 308 6.38 3.73 20.39
N ILE A 309 5.06 3.67 20.49
CA ILE A 309 4.40 2.74 21.39
C ILE A 309 4.70 1.31 20.94
N GLN A 310 4.95 0.43 21.90
CA GLN A 310 5.05 -1.00 21.62
C GLN A 310 3.65 -1.57 21.63
N ALA A 311 3.14 -1.93 20.45
CA ALA A 311 1.89 -2.65 20.36
C ALA A 311 2.06 -4.10 20.83
N GLU A 312 0.99 -4.63 21.43
CA GLU A 312 0.90 -6.04 21.77
C GLU A 312 0.96 -6.91 20.50
N ASP A 313 1.47 -8.13 20.63
CA ASP A 313 1.53 -9.07 19.51
C ASP A 313 0.09 -9.48 19.14
N THR A 314 -0.39 -9.04 17.96
CA THR A 314 -1.73 -9.38 17.45
C THR A 314 -1.78 -10.75 16.79
N THR A 315 -0.84 -11.67 17.09
CA THR A 315 -0.79 -13.02 16.50
C THR A 315 -2.09 -13.77 16.53
N ASP A 316 -2.88 -13.60 17.59
CA ASP A 316 -4.09 -14.37 17.85
C ASP A 316 -5.27 -13.87 17.04
N LYS A 317 -5.19 -12.63 16.54
CA LYS A 317 -6.22 -12.01 15.71
C LYS A 317 -6.12 -12.41 14.23
N ARG A 318 -5.17 -13.22 13.78
CA ARG A 318 -5.00 -13.47 12.33
C ARG A 318 -6.23 -14.18 11.73
N TRP A 319 -6.72 -13.74 10.57
CA TRP A 319 -7.85 -14.38 9.86
C TRP A 319 -7.62 -15.87 9.52
N MET A 320 -6.35 -16.30 9.49
CA MET A 320 -5.93 -17.69 9.31
C MET A 320 -4.73 -18.00 10.21
N THR A 321 -4.73 -19.18 10.83
CA THR A 321 -3.62 -19.63 11.68
C THR A 321 -2.41 -20.05 10.84
N MET A 322 -1.21 -19.99 11.43
CA MET A 322 -0.01 -20.46 10.73
C MET A 322 0.01 -21.96 10.50
N GLU A 323 -0.73 -22.73 11.29
CA GLU A 323 -0.93 -24.16 11.07
C GLU A 323 -1.73 -24.42 9.80
N ASN A 324 -2.81 -23.66 9.59
CA ASN A 324 -3.62 -23.76 8.38
C ASN A 324 -2.83 -23.35 7.12
N VAL A 325 -1.99 -22.31 7.21
CA VAL A 325 -1.05 -21.95 6.11
C VAL A 325 -0.13 -23.13 5.76
N LYS A 326 0.43 -23.80 6.77
CA LYS A 326 1.30 -24.97 6.55
C LYS A 326 0.52 -26.13 5.95
N HIS A 327 -0.69 -26.42 6.44
CA HIS A 327 -1.54 -27.47 5.90
C HIS A 327 -1.82 -27.24 4.40
N ILE A 328 -2.20 -26.01 4.02
CA ILE A 328 -2.41 -25.65 2.61
C ILE A 328 -1.12 -25.84 1.79
N ALA A 329 0.04 -25.48 2.35
CA ALA A 329 1.32 -25.62 1.66
C ALA A 329 1.79 -27.08 1.54
N ASP A 330 1.67 -27.87 2.61
CA ASP A 330 2.19 -29.23 2.72
C ASP A 330 1.35 -30.22 1.90
N ASP A 331 0.02 -30.08 1.90
CA ASP A 331 -0.87 -30.85 1.01
C ASP A 331 -0.39 -30.74 -0.45
N LYS A 332 -0.05 -29.52 -0.88
CA LYS A 332 0.28 -29.25 -2.29
C LYS A 332 1.73 -29.57 -2.64
N ILE A 333 2.67 -29.38 -1.70
CA ILE A 333 4.08 -29.69 -1.94
C ILE A 333 4.28 -31.20 -2.04
N ASN A 334 3.63 -31.99 -1.18
CA ASN A 334 3.79 -33.44 -1.19
C ASN A 334 3.14 -34.08 -2.42
N ASP A 335 1.95 -33.62 -2.82
CA ASP A 335 1.27 -34.13 -4.01
C ASP A 335 2.09 -33.88 -5.30
N ILE A 336 2.72 -32.69 -5.42
CA ILE A 336 3.57 -32.37 -6.58
C ILE A 336 4.88 -33.16 -6.57
N CYS A 337 5.52 -33.31 -5.39
CA CYS A 337 6.73 -34.13 -5.29
C CYS A 337 6.44 -35.60 -5.62
N MET A 338 5.28 -36.13 -5.23
CA MET A 338 4.84 -37.49 -5.56
C MET A 338 4.51 -37.63 -7.05
N LEU A 339 3.84 -36.64 -7.66
CA LEU A 339 3.57 -36.62 -9.09
C LEU A 339 4.86 -36.55 -9.91
N LEU A 340 5.82 -35.72 -9.53
CA LEU A 340 7.12 -35.64 -10.21
C LEU A 340 7.94 -36.93 -10.06
N ALA A 341 7.95 -37.53 -8.86
CA ALA A 341 8.61 -38.81 -8.62
C ALA A 341 7.98 -39.96 -9.43
N ASN A 342 6.65 -39.97 -9.58
CA ASN A 342 5.94 -40.95 -10.41
C ASN A 342 6.11 -40.69 -11.92
N MET A 343 6.47 -39.48 -12.32
CA MET A 343 6.82 -39.12 -13.70
C MET A 343 8.29 -39.40 -14.05
N GLY A 344 9.09 -39.93 -13.12
CA GLY A 344 10.49 -40.30 -13.36
C GLY A 344 11.45 -39.12 -13.57
N LEU A 345 11.10 -37.95 -13.03
CA LEU A 345 11.93 -36.73 -13.04
C LEU A 345 12.74 -36.55 -11.75
#